data_AF-A0A1V3NXM2-F1
#
_entry.id   AF-A0A1V3NXM2-F1
#
_cell.length_a   1.000
_cell.length_b   1.000
_cell.length_c   1.000
_cell.angle_alpha   90.00
_cell.angle_beta   90.00
_cell.angle_gamma   90.00
#
_symmetry.space_group_name_H-M   'P 1'
#
loop_
_entity.id
_entity.type
_entity.pdbx_description
1 polymer ?
#
loop_
_entity_poly.entity_id
_entity_poly.type
_entity_poly.pdbx_seq_one_letter_code
_entity_poly.pdbx_strand_id
1 'polypeptide(L)'
;MDSAALQKYLLRLFERNDVELEADEDGWLVTDDDFPAIRAEWHEGSPGEPGRLDVDVVLSEERRIEESFAGIGSGDAGCRDALHAFEQNAFHLLLAACWYVTDDRKMQITAWDIGVRTWDVFVGPFNVRGTTADAVTIPVDALAAIEVALKREALTPELHWVRLVHSHVAEDDSRSEASLDNEPWTAGTLALTAVAWPRGGHDYTARCFMLLDVRDY
;
A
#
# COMPACT_ATOMS: atom_id res chain seq x y z
N MET A 1 11.22 10.57 -15.18
CA MET A 1 11.18 9.32 -15.96
C MET A 1 9.98 9.41 -16.89
N ASP A 2 10.09 9.03 -18.16
CA ASP A 2 8.92 9.05 -19.06
C ASP A 2 8.01 7.81 -18.86
N SER A 3 6.79 7.89 -19.37
CA SER A 3 5.76 6.84 -19.24
C SER A 3 6.21 5.50 -19.83
N ALA A 4 6.90 5.50 -20.97
CA ALA A 4 7.38 4.27 -21.62
C ALA A 4 8.48 3.58 -20.81
N ALA A 5 9.38 4.34 -20.17
CA ALA A 5 10.39 3.81 -19.28
C ALA A 5 9.78 3.24 -17.99
N LEU A 6 8.76 3.91 -17.43
CA LEU A 6 8.02 3.45 -16.26
C LEU A 6 7.24 2.16 -16.54
N GLN A 7 6.56 2.07 -17.69
CA GLN A 7 5.86 0.86 -18.10
C GLN A 7 6.83 -0.32 -18.26
N LYS A 8 7.98 -0.11 -18.93
CA LYS A 8 9.04 -1.12 -19.03
C LYS A 8 9.62 -1.53 -17.68
N TYR A 9 9.65 -0.61 -16.72
CA TYR A 9 10.06 -0.93 -15.36
C TYR A 9 9.08 -1.91 -14.71
N LEU A 10 7.78 -1.61 -14.77
CA LEU A 10 6.74 -2.49 -14.22
C LEU A 10 6.75 -3.87 -14.88
N LEU A 11 6.81 -3.95 -16.22
CA LEU A 11 6.90 -5.23 -16.93
C LEU A 11 8.04 -6.10 -16.40
N ARG A 12 9.24 -5.52 -16.28
CA ARG A 12 10.41 -6.23 -15.72
C ARG A 12 10.26 -6.56 -14.24
N LEU A 13 9.57 -5.73 -13.48
CA LEU A 13 9.33 -5.97 -12.06
C LEU A 13 8.41 -7.19 -11.88
N PHE A 14 7.32 -7.28 -12.64
CA PHE A 14 6.43 -8.44 -12.64
C PHE A 14 7.09 -9.71 -13.19
N GLU A 15 7.81 -9.60 -14.32
CA GLU A 15 8.54 -10.73 -14.93
C GLU A 15 9.54 -11.36 -13.94
N ARG A 16 10.23 -10.53 -13.14
CA ARG A 16 11.16 -10.99 -12.10
C ARG A 16 10.49 -11.73 -10.93
N ASN A 17 9.18 -11.66 -10.83
CA ASN A 17 8.36 -12.34 -9.84
C ASN A 17 7.41 -13.35 -10.52
N ASP A 18 7.80 -13.86 -11.69
CA ASP A 18 7.12 -14.93 -12.43
C ASP A 18 5.68 -14.58 -12.86
N VAL A 19 5.40 -13.29 -13.09
CA VAL A 19 4.15 -12.81 -13.68
C VAL A 19 4.45 -12.14 -15.02
N GLU A 20 3.94 -12.71 -16.10
CA GLU A 20 3.99 -12.11 -17.43
C GLU A 20 2.80 -11.15 -17.60
N LEU A 21 3.10 -9.91 -18.00
CA LEU A 21 2.11 -8.88 -18.28
C LEU A 21 2.30 -8.38 -19.71
N GLU A 22 1.20 -8.03 -20.35
CA GLU A 22 1.18 -7.39 -21.66
C GLU A 22 0.51 -6.02 -21.56
N ALA A 23 0.96 -5.08 -22.40
CA ALA A 23 0.35 -3.75 -22.45
C ALA A 23 -0.84 -3.76 -23.42
N ASP A 24 -1.99 -3.31 -22.96
CA ASP A 24 -3.16 -3.09 -23.81
C ASP A 24 -3.07 -1.76 -24.60
N GLU A 25 -4.13 -1.44 -25.36
CA GLU A 25 -4.19 -0.22 -26.17
C GLU A 25 -4.20 1.08 -25.35
N ASP A 26 -4.66 1.02 -24.10
CA ASP A 26 -4.80 2.15 -23.17
C ASP A 26 -3.62 2.27 -22.19
N GLY A 27 -2.62 1.39 -22.33
CA GLY A 27 -1.40 1.37 -21.53
C GLY A 27 -1.51 0.67 -20.18
N TRP A 28 -2.61 -0.03 -19.91
CA TRP A 28 -2.73 -0.95 -18.79
C TRP A 28 -1.90 -2.20 -19.02
N LEU A 29 -1.37 -2.76 -17.94
CA LEU A 29 -0.64 -4.01 -17.95
C LEU A 29 -1.54 -5.12 -17.41
N VAL A 30 -1.83 -6.13 -18.21
CA VAL A 30 -2.80 -7.19 -17.92
C VAL A 30 -2.18 -8.58 -18.08
N THR A 31 -2.81 -9.59 -17.47
CA THR A 31 -2.56 -11.00 -17.74
C THR A 31 -3.73 -11.55 -18.55
N ASP A 32 -3.45 -12.24 -19.67
CA ASP A 32 -4.47 -12.89 -20.52
C ASP A 32 -5.66 -11.99 -20.95
N ASP A 33 -5.40 -10.69 -21.20
CA ASP A 33 -6.41 -9.68 -21.56
C ASP A 33 -7.58 -9.52 -20.55
N ASP A 34 -7.36 -9.85 -19.28
CA ASP A 34 -8.38 -9.75 -18.22
C ASP A 34 -7.83 -9.09 -16.94
N PHE A 35 -8.73 -8.82 -15.99
CA PHE A 35 -8.38 -8.35 -14.66
C PHE A 35 -7.63 -9.42 -13.85
N PRO A 36 -6.69 -9.02 -12.96
CA PRO A 36 -6.34 -7.66 -12.59
C PRO A 36 -5.45 -6.93 -13.62
N ALA A 37 -5.66 -5.62 -13.77
CA ALA A 37 -4.86 -4.74 -14.62
C ALA A 37 -4.09 -3.72 -13.77
N ILE A 38 -2.84 -3.41 -14.09
CA ILE A 38 -2.03 -2.42 -13.36
C ILE A 38 -1.49 -1.32 -14.27
N ARG A 39 -1.48 -0.08 -13.76
CA ARG A 39 -0.83 1.06 -14.40
C ARG A 39 -0.10 1.90 -13.36
N ALA A 40 0.97 2.58 -13.77
CA ALA A 40 1.57 3.61 -12.97
C ALA A 40 1.84 4.89 -13.76
N GLU A 41 1.70 6.02 -13.08
CA GLU A 41 1.93 7.36 -13.61
C GLU A 41 2.86 8.13 -12.68
N TRP A 42 3.82 8.85 -13.27
CA TRP A 42 4.74 9.70 -12.52
C TRP A 42 4.43 11.18 -12.75
N HIS A 43 4.23 11.90 -11.66
CA HIS A 43 4.01 13.34 -11.64
C HIS A 43 5.22 14.02 -11.01
N GLU A 44 5.94 14.84 -11.80
CA GLU A 44 7.02 15.66 -11.28
C GLU A 44 6.49 16.68 -10.26
N GLY A 45 7.23 16.85 -9.17
CA GLY A 45 6.95 17.88 -8.17
C GLY A 45 7.37 19.27 -8.64
N SER A 46 6.83 20.31 -8.01
CA SER A 46 7.35 21.67 -8.17
C SER A 46 8.82 21.73 -7.72
N PRO A 47 9.62 22.73 -8.15
CA PRO A 47 10.99 22.89 -7.66
C PRO A 47 11.05 22.94 -6.13
N GLY A 48 11.72 21.95 -5.52
CA GLY A 48 11.84 21.82 -4.06
C GLY A 48 10.76 20.96 -3.39
N GLU A 49 9.77 20.48 -4.13
CA GLU A 49 8.74 19.55 -3.67
C GLU A 49 8.99 18.14 -4.22
N PRO A 50 8.63 17.08 -3.47
CA PRO A 50 8.74 15.71 -3.98
C PRO A 50 7.76 15.49 -5.13
N GLY A 51 8.15 14.65 -6.09
CA GLY A 51 7.21 14.12 -7.09
C GLY A 51 6.34 13.01 -6.50
N ARG A 52 5.38 12.51 -7.30
CA ARG A 52 4.42 11.47 -6.90
C ARG A 52 4.31 10.38 -7.96
N LEU A 53 4.44 9.13 -7.52
CA LEU A 53 4.07 7.95 -8.30
C LEU A 53 2.66 7.55 -7.89
N ASP A 54 1.74 7.53 -8.84
CA ASP A 54 0.40 6.96 -8.68
C ASP A 54 0.39 5.56 -9.33
N VAL A 55 -0.15 4.58 -8.62
CA VAL A 55 -0.28 3.19 -9.05
C VAL A 55 -1.73 2.77 -8.90
N ASP A 56 -2.31 2.30 -9.98
CA ASP A 56 -3.69 1.85 -10.04
C ASP A 56 -3.72 0.35 -10.35
N VAL A 57 -4.51 -0.42 -9.59
CA VAL A 57 -4.82 -1.82 -9.90
C VAL A 57 -6.32 -1.98 -10.05
N VAL A 58 -6.79 -2.28 -11.25
CA VAL A 58 -8.21 -2.55 -11.52
C VAL A 58 -8.48 -4.02 -11.30
N LEU A 59 -9.45 -4.32 -10.43
CA LEU A 59 -9.87 -5.67 -10.06
C LEU A 59 -11.14 -6.11 -10.81
N SER A 60 -11.96 -5.14 -11.22
CA SER A 60 -13.16 -5.30 -12.05
C SER A 60 -13.57 -3.93 -12.60
N GLU A 61 -14.61 -3.87 -13.43
CA GLU A 61 -15.14 -2.61 -13.98
C GLU A 61 -15.46 -1.55 -12.91
N GLU A 62 -15.81 -1.97 -11.69
CA GLU A 62 -16.25 -1.07 -10.60
C GLU A 62 -15.23 -0.94 -9.48
N ARG A 63 -14.17 -1.76 -9.45
CA ARG A 63 -13.25 -1.85 -8.31
C ARG A 63 -11.81 -1.62 -8.73
N ARG A 64 -11.17 -0.64 -8.09
CA ARG A 64 -9.79 -0.24 -8.34
C ARG A 64 -9.08 0.11 -7.04
N ILE A 65 -7.88 -0.40 -6.84
CA ILE A 65 -6.95 0.00 -5.78
C ILE A 65 -6.15 1.19 -6.29
N GLU A 66 -6.07 2.27 -5.52
CA GLU A 66 -5.33 3.48 -5.89
C GLU A 66 -4.25 3.77 -4.84
N GLU A 67 -2.97 3.65 -5.20
CA GLU A 67 -1.84 3.88 -4.28
C GLU A 67 -0.90 4.99 -4.77
N SER A 68 -0.58 5.93 -3.88
CA SER A 68 0.36 7.02 -4.18
C SER A 68 1.58 6.98 -3.28
N PHE A 69 2.75 7.24 -3.88
CA PHE A 69 4.06 7.26 -3.23
C PHE A 69 4.83 8.53 -3.58
N ALA A 70 5.26 9.27 -2.56
CA ALA A 70 6.12 10.43 -2.73
C ALA A 70 7.56 9.99 -3.07
N GLY A 71 8.16 10.64 -4.06
CA GLY A 71 9.54 10.39 -4.49
C GLY A 71 10.49 11.49 -4.04
N ILE A 72 11.46 11.13 -3.18
CA ILE A 72 12.48 12.06 -2.71
C ILE A 72 13.55 12.26 -3.78
N GLY A 73 13.80 13.51 -4.15
CA GLY A 73 14.74 13.90 -5.21
C GLY A 73 14.02 14.52 -6.40
N SER A 74 14.78 14.87 -7.43
CA SER A 74 14.25 15.50 -8.65
C SER A 74 14.29 14.53 -9.84
N GLY A 75 13.35 14.67 -10.77
CA GLY A 75 13.37 13.92 -12.01
C GLY A 75 13.31 12.41 -11.80
N ASP A 76 14.15 11.71 -12.56
CA ASP A 76 14.30 10.25 -12.49
C ASP A 76 14.69 9.71 -11.11
N ALA A 77 15.41 10.49 -10.30
CA ALA A 77 15.81 10.06 -8.97
C ALA A 77 14.60 9.97 -8.03
N GLY A 78 13.71 10.97 -8.07
CA GLY A 78 12.46 10.96 -7.32
C GLY A 78 11.55 9.80 -7.75
N CYS A 79 11.42 9.57 -9.06
CA CYS A 79 10.62 8.47 -9.58
C CYS A 79 11.13 7.10 -9.10
N ARG A 80 12.45 6.88 -9.10
CA ARG A 80 13.06 5.63 -8.60
C ARG A 80 12.87 5.45 -7.09
N ASP A 81 12.95 6.54 -6.32
CA ASP A 81 12.67 6.49 -4.87
C ASP A 81 11.21 6.12 -4.59
N ALA A 82 10.27 6.66 -5.36
CA ALA A 82 8.84 6.32 -5.24
C ALA A 82 8.55 4.87 -5.66
N LEU A 83 9.19 4.38 -6.73
CA LEU A 83 9.12 2.97 -7.16
C LEU A 83 9.64 2.03 -6.07
N HIS A 84 10.75 2.40 -5.41
CA HIS A 84 11.27 1.63 -4.29
C HIS A 84 10.28 1.61 -3.11
N ALA A 85 9.60 2.73 -2.85
CA ALA A 85 8.53 2.80 -1.86
C ALA A 85 7.38 1.85 -2.22
N PHE A 86 6.93 1.88 -3.47
CA PHE A 86 5.88 1.00 -3.97
C PHE A 86 6.24 -0.49 -3.77
N GLU A 87 7.45 -0.88 -4.14
CA GLU A 87 7.95 -2.25 -3.98
C GLU A 87 7.93 -2.72 -2.52
N GLN A 88 8.33 -1.84 -1.59
CA GLN A 88 8.40 -2.16 -0.16
C GLN A 88 7.05 -2.15 0.56
N ASN A 89 6.06 -1.42 0.04
CA ASN A 89 4.80 -1.18 0.74
C ASN A 89 3.62 -1.97 0.17
N ALA A 90 3.47 -2.01 -1.15
CA ALA A 90 2.24 -2.52 -1.78
C ALA A 90 2.49 -3.63 -2.80
N PHE A 91 3.61 -3.60 -3.54
CA PHE A 91 3.82 -4.51 -4.67
C PHE A 91 3.67 -6.00 -4.32
N HIS A 92 4.36 -6.48 -3.28
CA HIS A 92 4.31 -7.89 -2.91
C HIS A 92 2.93 -8.31 -2.35
N LEU A 93 2.20 -7.38 -1.75
CA LEU A 93 0.83 -7.61 -1.30
C LEU A 93 -0.12 -7.73 -2.50
N LEU A 94 0.02 -6.83 -3.48
CA LEU A 94 -0.75 -6.87 -4.72
C LEU A 94 -0.47 -8.16 -5.50
N LEU A 95 0.80 -8.57 -5.63
CA LEU A 95 1.16 -9.87 -6.22
C LEU A 95 0.44 -11.03 -5.52
N ALA A 96 0.40 -11.02 -4.19
CA ALA A 96 -0.22 -12.09 -3.42
C ALA A 96 -1.74 -12.16 -3.62
N ALA A 97 -2.42 -11.02 -3.52
CA ALA A 97 -3.88 -10.97 -3.53
C ALA A 97 -4.48 -10.97 -4.94
N CYS A 98 -3.77 -10.43 -5.94
CA CYS A 98 -4.30 -10.25 -7.29
C CYS A 98 -3.72 -11.26 -8.30
N TRP A 99 -2.45 -11.66 -8.12
CA TRP A 99 -1.76 -12.62 -9.01
C TRP A 99 -1.38 -13.93 -8.33
N TYR A 100 -1.78 -14.14 -7.06
CA TYR A 100 -1.52 -15.36 -6.29
C TYR A 100 -0.04 -15.73 -6.13
N VAL A 101 0.87 -14.76 -6.22
CA VAL A 101 2.31 -14.94 -6.02
C VAL A 101 2.70 -14.44 -4.63
N THR A 102 3.16 -15.35 -3.76
CA THR A 102 3.49 -15.06 -2.36
C THR A 102 5.00 -15.06 -2.08
N ASP A 103 5.45 -14.15 -1.20
CA ASP A 103 6.78 -14.15 -0.59
C ASP A 103 6.66 -13.83 0.91
N ASP A 104 6.69 -14.86 1.76
CA ASP A 104 6.56 -14.76 3.22
C ASP A 104 7.66 -13.91 3.88
N ARG A 105 8.74 -13.57 3.15
CA ARG A 105 9.79 -12.68 3.66
C ARG A 105 9.42 -11.20 3.52
N LYS A 106 8.38 -10.90 2.74
CA LYS A 106 7.96 -9.53 2.35
C LYS A 106 6.65 -9.11 3.01
N MET A 107 5.91 -10.05 3.57
CA MET A 107 4.61 -9.82 4.20
C MET A 107 4.32 -10.90 5.24
N GLN A 108 3.33 -10.66 6.07
CA GLN A 108 2.74 -11.65 6.96
C GLN A 108 1.35 -12.03 6.44
N ILE A 109 1.02 -13.32 6.46
CA ILE A 109 -0.34 -13.80 6.16
C ILE A 109 -0.97 -14.29 7.45
N THR A 110 -2.13 -13.74 7.82
CA THR A 110 -2.88 -14.14 9.01
C THR A 110 -4.35 -14.35 8.70
N ALA A 111 -4.99 -15.29 9.41
CA ALA A 111 -6.42 -15.53 9.29
C ALA A 111 -7.19 -14.69 10.30
N TRP A 112 -8.15 -13.87 9.86
CA TRP A 112 -9.03 -13.09 10.72
C TRP A 112 -10.50 -13.48 10.53
N ASP A 113 -11.20 -13.71 11.64
CA ASP A 113 -12.66 -13.91 11.61
C ASP A 113 -13.35 -12.55 11.70
N ILE A 114 -14.02 -12.15 10.61
CA ILE A 114 -14.77 -10.89 10.50
C ILE A 114 -16.21 -11.24 10.11
N GLY A 115 -17.14 -10.95 11.01
CA GLY A 115 -18.53 -11.37 10.86
C GLY A 115 -18.67 -12.89 10.85
N VAL A 116 -19.19 -13.43 9.73
CA VAL A 116 -19.40 -14.87 9.53
C VAL A 116 -18.36 -15.53 8.62
N ARG A 117 -17.33 -14.78 8.22
CA ARG A 117 -16.32 -15.21 7.25
C ARG A 117 -14.94 -15.17 7.87
N THR A 118 -14.09 -16.09 7.41
CA THR A 118 -12.66 -16.05 7.69
C THR A 118 -11.95 -15.45 6.48
N TRP A 119 -11.00 -14.56 6.76
CA TRP A 119 -10.28 -13.77 5.78
C TRP A 119 -8.79 -14.10 5.83
N ASP A 120 -8.16 -14.29 4.68
CA ASP A 120 -6.71 -14.20 4.55
C ASP A 120 -6.31 -12.73 4.51
N VAL A 121 -5.49 -12.33 5.48
CA VAL A 121 -5.04 -10.95 5.62
C VAL A 121 -3.55 -10.89 5.34
N PHE A 122 -3.22 -10.26 4.22
CA PHE A 122 -1.85 -9.98 3.78
C PHE A 122 -1.42 -8.64 4.38
N VAL A 123 -0.46 -8.68 5.29
CA VAL A 123 0.01 -7.51 6.03
C VAL A 123 1.43 -7.15 5.62
N GLY A 124 1.60 -5.96 5.05
CA GLY A 124 2.90 -5.41 4.72
C GLY A 124 3.63 -4.89 5.97
N PRO A 125 4.97 -4.80 5.94
CA PRO A 125 5.70 -4.18 7.04
C PRO A 125 5.31 -2.71 7.16
N PHE A 126 5.36 -2.19 8.39
CA PHE A 126 5.32 -0.74 8.58
C PHE A 126 6.63 -0.13 8.06
N ASN A 127 6.56 0.61 6.96
CA ASN A 127 7.71 1.34 6.45
C ASN A 127 7.72 2.76 7.04
N VAL A 128 8.84 3.14 7.63
CA VAL A 128 9.04 4.47 8.19
C VAL A 128 9.91 5.29 7.25
N ARG A 129 9.46 6.52 6.94
CA ARG A 129 10.26 7.54 6.27
C ARG A 129 10.38 8.76 7.17
N GLY A 130 11.51 9.45 7.13
CA GLY A 130 11.75 10.64 7.96
C GLY A 130 13.20 10.77 8.38
N THR A 131 13.50 11.82 9.15
CA THR A 131 14.87 12.17 9.55
C THR A 131 15.54 11.15 10.47
N THR A 132 14.75 10.31 11.15
CA THR A 132 15.23 9.28 12.07
C THR A 132 14.48 7.96 11.90
N ALA A 133 14.15 7.58 10.66
CA ALA A 133 13.38 6.37 10.35
C ALA A 133 13.91 5.10 11.05
N ASP A 134 15.24 4.94 11.14
CA ASP A 134 15.88 3.78 11.77
C ASP A 134 15.71 3.71 13.30
N ALA A 135 15.30 4.82 13.94
CA ALA A 135 15.13 4.91 15.39
C ALA A 135 13.68 4.72 15.85
N VAL A 136 12.71 4.70 14.91
CA VAL A 136 11.28 4.58 15.23
C VAL A 136 10.93 3.11 15.41
N THR A 137 10.54 2.74 16.64
CA THR A 137 10.01 1.41 16.91
C THR A 137 8.50 1.40 16.72
N ILE A 138 8.00 0.59 15.78
CA ILE A 138 6.56 0.46 15.52
C ILE A 138 5.88 -0.17 16.73
N PRO A 139 4.81 0.43 17.27
CA PRO A 139 4.05 -0.15 18.37
C PRO A 139 3.45 -1.50 17.98
N VAL A 140 3.67 -2.51 18.83
CA VAL A 140 3.22 -3.89 18.58
C VAL A 140 1.68 -4.02 18.56
N ASP A 141 0.98 -3.07 19.16
CA ASP A 141 -0.47 -2.99 19.25
C ASP A 141 -1.12 -2.30 18.04
N ALA A 142 -0.34 -1.68 17.14
CA ALA A 142 -0.89 -0.95 15.99
C ALA A 142 -1.78 -1.83 15.11
N LEU A 143 -1.30 -3.01 14.70
CA LEU A 143 -2.08 -3.95 13.89
C LEU A 143 -3.25 -4.54 14.67
N ALA A 144 -3.05 -4.85 15.96
CA ALA A 144 -4.11 -5.40 16.80
C ALA A 144 -5.28 -4.41 16.98
N ALA A 145 -5.00 -3.12 17.09
CA ALA A 145 -6.03 -2.08 17.14
C ALA A 145 -6.85 -2.02 15.84
N ILE A 146 -6.19 -2.17 14.69
CA ILE A 146 -6.83 -2.19 13.37
C ILE A 146 -7.66 -3.46 13.16
N GLU A 147 -7.16 -4.62 13.58
CA GLU A 147 -7.93 -5.88 13.56
C GLU A 147 -9.25 -5.74 14.35
N VAL A 148 -9.19 -5.16 15.55
CA VAL A 148 -10.37 -4.93 16.39
C VAL A 148 -11.38 -3.98 15.71
N ALA A 149 -10.89 -2.97 14.99
CA ALA A 149 -11.75 -2.06 14.24
C ALA A 149 -12.40 -2.76 13.03
N LEU A 150 -11.63 -3.50 12.23
CA LEU A 150 -12.13 -4.25 11.06
C LEU A 150 -13.16 -5.31 11.44
N LYS A 151 -13.01 -5.97 12.60
CA LYS A 151 -13.97 -6.96 13.11
C LYS A 151 -15.38 -6.39 13.37
N ARG A 152 -15.55 -5.07 13.36
CA ARG A 152 -16.84 -4.37 13.51
C ARG A 152 -17.43 -3.90 12.18
N GLU A 153 -16.67 -4.00 11.10
CA GLU A 153 -17.12 -3.61 9.77
C GLU A 153 -17.96 -4.71 9.12
N ALA A 154 -18.85 -4.30 8.22
CA ALA A 154 -19.68 -5.20 7.42
C ALA A 154 -19.08 -5.30 6.01
N LEU A 155 -18.04 -6.13 5.87
CA LEU A 155 -17.35 -6.36 4.61
C LEU A 155 -18.17 -7.25 3.66
N THR A 156 -18.21 -6.90 2.37
CA THR A 156 -18.74 -7.76 1.31
C THR A 156 -17.76 -8.91 1.05
N PRO A 157 -18.14 -10.05 0.47
CA PRO A 157 -17.20 -11.16 0.20
C PRO A 157 -16.36 -10.89 -1.05
N GLU A 158 -15.59 -9.81 -1.04
CA GLU A 158 -14.71 -9.40 -2.13
C GLU A 158 -13.38 -8.93 -1.54
N LEU A 159 -12.33 -8.82 -2.36
CA LEU A 159 -11.02 -8.34 -1.90
C LEU A 159 -11.14 -6.93 -1.31
N HIS A 160 -10.73 -6.70 -0.06
CA HIS A 160 -10.68 -5.37 0.55
C HIS A 160 -9.23 -4.91 0.78
N TRP A 161 -8.99 -3.60 0.77
CA TRP A 161 -7.67 -3.04 1.06
C TRP A 161 -7.72 -1.94 2.09
N VAL A 162 -6.72 -1.91 2.95
CA VAL A 162 -6.58 -0.92 4.02
C VAL A 162 -5.25 -0.22 3.91
N ARG A 163 -5.29 1.11 3.95
CA ARG A 163 -4.09 1.93 4.09
C ARG A 163 -4.08 2.56 5.47
N LEU A 164 -2.92 2.48 6.11
CA LEU A 164 -2.65 3.10 7.40
C LEU A 164 -1.48 4.07 7.24
N VAL A 165 -1.65 5.30 7.72
CA VAL A 165 -0.60 6.30 7.78
C VAL A 165 -0.62 6.94 9.17
N HIS A 166 0.54 6.99 9.81
CA HIS A 166 0.77 7.81 10.99
C HIS A 166 1.94 8.75 10.72
N SER A 167 1.73 10.04 10.89
CA SER A 167 2.79 11.04 10.86
C SER A 167 2.96 11.69 12.22
N HIS A 168 4.20 12.02 12.55
CA HIS A 168 4.58 12.81 13.71
C HIS A 168 5.45 13.96 13.23
N VAL A 169 5.16 15.17 13.72
CA VAL A 169 5.98 16.36 13.53
C VAL A 169 6.49 16.81 14.90
N ALA A 170 7.75 17.25 14.97
CA ALA A 170 8.50 17.52 16.19
C ALA A 170 7.85 18.48 17.21
N GLU A 171 6.84 19.26 16.80
CA GLU A 171 6.03 20.12 17.68
C GLU A 171 4.88 19.38 18.42
N ASP A 172 4.94 18.04 18.46
CA ASP A 172 3.95 17.13 19.09
C ASP A 172 2.59 17.09 18.36
N ASP A 173 2.57 17.47 17.07
CA ASP A 173 1.43 17.24 16.20
C ASP A 173 1.58 15.89 15.51
N SER A 174 0.76 14.94 15.95
CA SER A 174 0.66 13.60 15.36
C SER A 174 -0.68 13.45 14.67
N ARG A 175 -0.65 12.93 13.45
CA ARG A 175 -1.84 12.68 12.66
C ARG A 175 -1.85 11.24 12.20
N SER A 176 -3.01 10.60 12.36
CA SER A 176 -3.26 9.30 11.77
C SER A 176 -4.33 9.43 10.70
N GLU A 177 -4.20 8.61 9.66
CA GLU A 177 -5.18 8.47 8.60
C GLU A 177 -5.30 6.98 8.27
N ALA A 178 -6.54 6.52 8.14
CA ALA A 178 -6.82 5.19 7.62
C ALA A 178 -7.84 5.31 6.48
N SER A 179 -7.67 4.50 5.44
CA SER A 179 -8.69 4.28 4.41
C SER A 179 -8.99 2.80 4.26
N LEU A 180 -10.23 2.50 3.89
CA LEU A 180 -10.73 1.18 3.53
C LEU A 180 -11.37 1.33 2.14
N ASP A 181 -10.89 0.56 1.17
CA ASP A 181 -11.35 0.59 -0.22
C ASP A 181 -11.32 1.99 -0.86
N ASN A 182 -10.21 2.71 -0.68
CA ASN A 182 -9.99 4.12 -1.07
C ASN A 182 -10.84 5.16 -0.31
N GLU A 183 -11.78 4.75 0.53
CA GLU A 183 -12.62 5.67 1.30
C GLU A 183 -12.03 5.97 2.68
N PRO A 184 -12.12 7.22 3.18
CA PRO A 184 -11.70 7.56 4.53
C PRO A 184 -12.39 6.70 5.59
N TRP A 185 -11.61 6.01 6.41
CA TRP A 185 -12.11 5.08 7.40
C TRP A 185 -11.92 5.63 8.81
N THR A 186 -13.01 6.19 9.36
CA THR A 186 -12.99 6.89 10.65
C THR A 186 -12.64 5.95 11.82
N ALA A 187 -13.20 4.74 11.85
CA ALA A 187 -12.94 3.80 12.93
C ALA A 187 -11.47 3.36 12.96
N GLY A 188 -10.87 3.07 11.80
CA GLY A 188 -9.44 2.79 11.67
C GLY A 188 -8.56 3.97 12.07
N THR A 189 -8.94 5.18 11.66
CA THR A 189 -8.20 6.41 12.02
C THR A 189 -8.18 6.63 13.54
N LEU A 190 -9.32 6.45 14.21
CA LEU A 190 -9.42 6.55 15.67
C LEU A 190 -8.61 5.45 16.36
N ALA A 191 -8.68 4.21 15.86
CA ALA A 191 -7.90 3.09 16.38
C ALA A 191 -6.39 3.35 16.28
N LEU A 192 -5.93 3.81 15.11
CA LEU A 192 -4.52 4.12 14.86
C LEU A 192 -4.02 5.31 15.71
N THR A 193 -4.88 6.30 15.95
CA THR A 193 -4.56 7.46 16.80
C THR A 193 -4.42 7.09 18.28
N ALA A 194 -5.16 6.09 18.75
CA ALA A 194 -5.12 5.65 20.14
C ALA A 194 -3.87 4.84 20.51
N VAL A 195 -3.11 4.40 19.52
CA VAL A 195 -1.85 3.65 19.69
C VAL A 195 -0.77 4.55 20.29
N ALA A 196 0.06 3.98 21.16
CA ALA A 196 1.16 4.69 21.82
C ALA A 196 2.38 4.85 20.90
N TRP A 197 2.23 5.63 19.84
CA TRP A 197 3.31 5.95 18.89
C TRP A 197 4.50 6.61 19.58
N PRO A 198 5.76 6.29 19.18
CA PRO A 198 6.93 6.95 19.72
C PRO A 198 6.86 8.46 19.51
N ARG A 199 7.06 9.19 20.61
CA ARG A 199 7.17 10.65 20.63
C ARG A 199 8.61 11.02 20.89
N GLY A 200 9.17 11.95 20.11
CA GLY A 200 10.55 12.37 20.32
C GLY A 200 11.12 13.19 19.17
N GLY A 201 10.84 14.49 19.18
CA GLY A 201 11.63 15.57 18.55
C GLY A 201 11.96 15.48 17.05
N HIS A 202 11.43 14.51 16.32
CA HIS A 202 11.81 14.23 14.94
C HIS A 202 10.61 13.85 14.09
N ASP A 203 10.64 14.33 12.84
CA ASP A 203 9.55 14.10 11.90
C ASP A 203 9.67 12.71 11.28
N TYR A 204 8.57 11.95 11.32
CA TYR A 204 8.46 10.67 10.64
C TYR A 204 7.05 10.41 10.13
N THR A 205 6.97 9.54 9.13
CA THR A 205 5.74 8.96 8.61
C THR A 205 5.90 7.45 8.57
N ALA A 206 5.03 6.73 9.27
CA ALA A 206 4.89 5.29 9.21
C ALA A 206 3.69 4.93 8.33
N ARG A 207 3.89 4.03 7.36
CA ARG A 207 2.85 3.52 6.46
C ARG A 207 2.76 2.01 6.54
N CYS A 208 1.55 1.48 6.54
CA CYS A 208 1.28 0.07 6.32
C CYS A 208 0.13 -0.05 5.31
N PHE A 209 0.23 -1.07 4.45
CA PHE A 209 -0.81 -1.46 3.52
C PHE A 209 -1.20 -2.91 3.82
N MET A 210 -2.49 -3.19 3.68
CA MET A 210 -3.06 -4.50 3.98
C MET A 210 -4.09 -4.87 2.92
N LEU A 211 -4.18 -6.16 2.60
CA LEU A 211 -5.21 -6.73 1.76
C LEU A 211 -5.94 -7.84 2.53
N LEU A 212 -7.25 -7.92 2.38
CA LEU A 212 -8.11 -8.92 2.97
C LEU A 212 -8.83 -9.65 1.86
N ASP A 213 -8.55 -10.93 1.69
CA ASP A 213 -9.22 -11.80 0.75
C ASP A 213 -10.07 -12.84 1.49
N VAL A 214 -11.26 -13.12 0.99
CA VAL A 214 -12.18 -14.05 1.64
C VAL A 214 -11.69 -15.48 1.40
N ARG A 215 -11.59 -16.28 2.46
CA ARG A 215 -11.29 -17.71 2.30
C ARG A 215 -12.53 -18.45 1.79
N ASP A 216 -12.62 -18.61 0.49
CA ASP A 216 -13.60 -19.48 -0.16
C ASP A 216 -13.04 -20.93 -0.22
N TYR A 217 -13.08 -21.64 0.91
CA TYR A 217 -12.85 -23.10 0.98
C TYR A 217 -14.16 -23.87 1.16
#